data_AF-A0A0D3FZG6-F1
#
_entry.id   AF-A0A0D3FZG6-F1
#
_cell.length_a   1.000
_cell.length_b   1.000
_cell.length_c   1.000
_cell.angle_alpha   90.00
_cell.angle_beta   90.00
_cell.angle_gamma   90.00
#
_symmetry.space_group_name_H-M   'P 1'
#
loop_
_entity.id
_entity.type
_entity.pdbx_description
1 polymer ?
#
loop_
_entity_poly.entity_id
_entity_poly.type
_entity_poly.pdbx_seq_one_letter_code
_entity_poly.pdbx_strand_id
1 'polypeptide(L)'
;MKGSGAAMPSSMFYVHEADVAQIHHFLEECSLCGKSLSGDIFMYRGDTPFCSEECRQQQIEVDRAKHRRKKRAAAHAVSVRKEHRNHHHHHHRHHHQQPQPRPAIDANPWGTARGPALRWKPFVSPKLLGGFGGHQGPIPLPSYKI
;
A
#
# COMPACT_ATOMS: atom_id res chain seq x y z
N MET A 1 41.70 36.43 -39.10
CA MET A 1 40.85 35.23 -39.21
C MET A 1 40.08 35.08 -37.90
N LYS A 2 38.76 35.23 -37.97
CA LYS A 2 37.73 34.21 -37.62
C LYS A 2 37.67 33.91 -36.10
N GLY A 3 36.55 34.04 -35.40
CA GLY A 3 35.17 34.06 -35.88
C GLY A 3 34.21 34.62 -34.84
N SER A 4 33.08 35.06 -35.40
CA SER A 4 31.92 35.60 -34.73
C SER A 4 31.37 34.63 -33.69
N GLY A 5 31.24 35.09 -32.44
CA GLY A 5 30.42 34.42 -31.45
C GLY A 5 28.96 34.52 -31.89
N ALA A 6 28.41 33.42 -32.42
CA ALA A 6 27.01 33.32 -32.74
C ALA A 6 26.21 33.38 -31.43
N ALA A 7 25.58 34.52 -31.16
CA ALA A 7 24.53 34.62 -30.17
C ALA A 7 23.41 33.66 -30.59
N MET A 8 23.25 32.55 -29.88
CA MET A 8 22.10 31.67 -30.02
C MET A 8 20.86 32.47 -29.57
N PRO A 9 19.84 32.66 -30.42
CA PRO A 9 18.61 33.28 -29.97
C PRO A 9 17.94 32.32 -28.97
N SER A 10 17.80 32.79 -27.72
CA SER A 10 16.91 32.19 -26.73
C SER A 10 15.48 32.30 -27.24
N SER A 11 15.04 31.28 -27.97
CA SER A 11 13.66 31.15 -28.43
C SER A 11 13.10 29.88 -27.80
N MET A 12 12.35 30.04 -26.71
CA MET A 12 11.46 29.01 -26.17
C MET A 12 10.29 28.66 -27.12
N PHE A 13 10.36 29.05 -28.40
CA PHE A 13 9.27 28.98 -29.36
C PHE A 13 9.67 28.38 -30.71
N TYR A 14 10.93 27.95 -30.89
CA TYR A 14 11.36 27.28 -32.12
C TYR A 14 11.33 25.77 -31.92
N VAL A 15 10.27 25.12 -32.42
CA VAL A 15 10.20 23.66 -32.51
C VAL A 15 11.29 23.21 -33.48
N HIS A 16 12.21 22.33 -33.05
CA HIS A 16 13.26 21.81 -33.91
C HIS A 16 12.60 21.04 -35.06
N GLU A 17 13.08 21.19 -36.29
CA GLU A 17 12.55 20.48 -37.48
C GLU A 17 12.56 18.95 -37.28
N ALA A 18 13.52 18.45 -36.49
CA ALA A 18 13.59 17.06 -36.04
C ALA A 18 12.43 16.63 -35.10
N ASP A 19 11.91 17.54 -34.27
CA ASP A 19 10.77 17.27 -33.38
C ASP A 19 9.46 17.23 -34.18
N VAL A 20 9.34 18.01 -35.24
CA VAL A 20 8.18 17.96 -36.15
C VAL A 20 8.14 16.61 -36.90
N ALA A 21 9.30 16.11 -37.36
CA ALA A 21 9.38 14.78 -37.97
C ALA A 21 9.02 13.65 -36.99
N GLN A 22 9.49 13.74 -35.73
CA GLN A 22 9.08 12.81 -34.67
C GLN A 22 7.57 12.86 -34.40
N ILE A 23 6.97 14.06 -34.46
CA ILE A 23 5.53 14.25 -34.27
C ILE A 23 4.73 13.63 -35.43
N HIS A 24 5.24 13.71 -36.65
CA HIS A 24 4.61 13.09 -37.80
C HIS A 24 4.64 11.56 -37.73
N HIS A 25 5.76 10.95 -37.30
CA HIS A 25 5.91 9.49 -37.29
C HIS A 25 4.97 8.77 -36.31
N PHE A 26 4.52 9.41 -35.23
CA PHE A 26 3.59 8.77 -34.29
C PHE A 26 2.11 8.89 -34.72
N LEU A 27 1.80 9.76 -35.68
CA LEU A 27 0.44 10.03 -36.17
C LEU A 27 0.11 9.33 -37.49
N GLU A 28 0.93 8.36 -37.92
CA GLU A 28 0.73 7.68 -39.20
C GLU A 28 -0.24 6.48 -39.11
N GLU A 29 -0.40 5.89 -37.92
CA GLU A 29 -1.12 4.62 -37.75
C GLU A 29 -2.06 4.61 -36.54
N CYS A 30 -3.20 3.93 -36.67
CA CYS A 30 -4.13 3.69 -35.58
C CYS A 30 -3.52 2.74 -34.54
N SER A 31 -3.45 3.17 -33.27
CA SER A 31 -2.84 2.39 -32.19
C SER A 31 -3.58 1.08 -31.83
N LEU A 32 -4.83 0.91 -32.29
CA LEU A 32 -5.60 -0.31 -32.04
C LEU A 32 -5.52 -1.31 -33.19
N CYS A 33 -5.71 -0.84 -34.43
CA CYS A 33 -5.86 -1.72 -35.60
C CYS A 33 -4.70 -1.63 -36.60
N GLY A 34 -3.71 -0.76 -36.36
CA GLY A 34 -2.51 -0.61 -37.19
C GLY A 34 -2.77 -0.07 -38.60
N LYS A 35 -3.96 0.48 -38.85
CA LYS A 35 -4.32 1.05 -40.16
C LYS A 35 -3.72 2.44 -40.29
N SER A 36 -3.25 2.78 -41.49
CA SER A 36 -2.77 4.13 -41.82
C SER A 36 -3.89 5.16 -41.61
N LEU A 37 -3.55 6.28 -40.96
CA LEU A 37 -4.45 7.39 -40.67
C LEU A 37 -4.50 8.34 -41.87
N SER A 38 -5.36 8.03 -42.84
CA SER A 38 -5.53 8.82 -44.07
C SER A 38 -6.68 9.84 -44.00
N GLY A 39 -7.25 10.11 -42.82
CA GLY A 39 -8.44 10.93 -42.62
C GLY A 39 -8.53 11.51 -41.21
N ASP A 40 -9.74 11.67 -40.68
CA ASP A 40 -9.95 12.19 -39.32
C ASP A 40 -9.25 11.33 -38.26
N ILE A 41 -8.46 11.98 -37.41
CA ILE A 41 -7.70 11.33 -36.34
C ILE A 41 -8.40 11.56 -35.01
N PHE A 42 -8.82 10.46 -34.38
CA PHE A 42 -9.44 10.47 -33.06
C PHE A 42 -8.35 10.28 -32.00
N MET A 43 -8.15 11.26 -31.12
CA MET A 43 -7.08 11.24 -30.12
C MET A 43 -7.55 10.76 -28.74
N TYR A 44 -6.77 9.91 -28.08
CA TYR A 44 -6.91 9.60 -26.65
C TYR A 44 -5.67 10.08 -25.90
N ARG A 45 -5.86 10.82 -24.80
CA ARG A 45 -4.81 11.32 -23.88
C ARG A 45 -3.72 12.23 -24.47
N GLY A 46 -3.77 12.51 -25.77
CA GLY A 46 -2.89 13.44 -26.47
C GLY A 46 -1.78 12.76 -27.29
N ASP A 47 -1.59 11.45 -27.09
CA ASP A 47 -0.48 10.67 -27.65
C ASP A 47 -0.92 9.42 -28.43
N THR A 48 -2.20 9.04 -28.33
CA THR A 48 -2.70 7.80 -28.95
C THR A 48 -3.71 8.10 -30.06
N PRO A 49 -3.33 8.00 -31.34
CA PRO A 49 -4.24 8.27 -32.46
C PRO A 49 -5.04 7.03 -32.91
N PHE A 50 -6.28 7.25 -33.35
CA PHE A 50 -7.18 6.21 -33.83
C PHE A 50 -7.88 6.62 -35.13
N CYS A 51 -8.14 5.65 -36.01
CA CYS A 51 -8.82 5.88 -37.30
C CYS A 51 -10.34 6.04 -37.19
N SER A 52 -10.91 5.87 -36.00
CA SER A 52 -12.35 5.90 -35.76
C SER A 52 -12.65 6.10 -34.27
N GLU A 53 -13.84 6.61 -33.97
CA GLU A 53 -14.31 6.74 -32.59
C GLU A 53 -14.46 5.37 -31.91
N GLU A 54 -14.87 4.34 -32.65
CA GLU A 54 -15.00 2.97 -32.15
C GLU A 54 -13.65 2.41 -31.71
N CYS A 55 -12.58 2.62 -32.50
CA CYS A 55 -11.23 2.18 -32.11
C CYS A 55 -10.78 2.89 -30.83
N ARG A 56 -11.04 4.19 -30.71
CA ARG A 56 -10.74 4.96 -29.50
C ARG A 56 -11.51 4.42 -28.28
N GLN A 57 -12.80 4.15 -28.45
CA GLN A 57 -13.66 3.68 -27.38
C GLN A 57 -13.26 2.26 -26.89
N GLN A 58 -12.86 1.38 -27.81
CA GLN A 58 -12.33 0.07 -27.46
C GLN A 58 -11.06 0.17 -26.61
N GLN A 59 -10.12 1.07 -26.97
CA GLN A 59 -8.92 1.28 -26.18
C GLN A 59 -9.26 1.75 -24.74
N ILE A 60 -10.20 2.68 -24.60
CA ILE A 60 -10.66 3.16 -23.28
C ILE A 60 -11.18 2.00 -22.44
N GLU A 61 -11.98 1.11 -23.03
CA GLU A 61 -12.50 -0.04 -22.32
C GLU A 61 -11.41 -1.03 -21.90
N VAL A 62 -10.46 -1.32 -22.79
CA VAL A 62 -9.30 -2.17 -22.50
C VAL A 62 -8.50 -1.60 -21.33
N ASP A 63 -8.22 -0.30 -21.33
CA ASP A 63 -7.49 0.36 -20.26
C ASP A 63 -8.28 0.40 -18.96
N ARG A 64 -9.60 0.66 -19.02
CA ARG A 64 -10.50 0.59 -17.87
C ARG A 64 -10.49 -0.82 -17.28
N ALA A 65 -10.52 -1.86 -18.10
CA ALA A 65 -10.45 -3.26 -17.67
C ALA A 65 -9.10 -3.62 -17.06
N LYS A 66 -7.99 -3.18 -17.68
CA LYS A 66 -6.63 -3.35 -17.16
C LYS A 66 -6.47 -2.69 -15.80
N HIS A 67 -7.00 -1.48 -15.62
CA HIS A 67 -6.99 -0.79 -14.34
C HIS A 67 -7.78 -1.56 -13.26
N ARG A 68 -8.99 -2.05 -13.58
CA ARG A 68 -9.77 -2.90 -12.66
C ARG A 68 -9.02 -4.16 -12.26
N ARG A 69 -8.37 -4.85 -13.20
CA ARG A 69 -7.55 -6.05 -12.92
C ARG A 69 -6.39 -5.74 -11.98
N LYS A 70 -5.64 -4.66 -12.24
CA LYS A 70 -4.53 -4.23 -11.37
C LYS A 70 -5.00 -3.93 -9.94
N LYS A 71 -6.13 -3.21 -9.78
CA LYS A 71 -6.70 -2.91 -8.46
C LYS A 71 -7.08 -4.18 -7.71
N ARG A 72 -7.72 -5.15 -8.38
CA ARG A 72 -8.07 -6.45 -7.79
C ARG A 72 -6.83 -7.25 -7.40
N ALA A 73 -5.82 -7.30 -8.25
CA ALA A 73 -4.56 -7.97 -7.95
C ALA A 73 -3.84 -7.35 -6.74
N ALA A 74 -3.80 -6.02 -6.66
CA ALA A 74 -3.25 -5.31 -5.51
C ALA A 74 -4.04 -5.61 -4.22
N ALA A 75 -5.37 -5.58 -4.28
CA ALA A 75 -6.22 -5.92 -3.14
C ALA A 75 -6.00 -7.37 -2.66
N HIS A 76 -5.90 -8.31 -3.59
CA HIS A 76 -5.59 -9.71 -3.29
C HIS A 76 -4.21 -9.87 -2.65
N ALA A 77 -3.18 -9.20 -3.19
CA ALA A 77 -1.85 -9.24 -2.59
C ALA A 77 -1.86 -8.69 -1.14
N VAL A 78 -2.65 -7.65 -0.87
CA VAL A 78 -2.82 -7.10 0.49
C VAL A 78 -3.55 -8.08 1.40
N SER A 79 -4.63 -8.73 0.94
CA SER A 79 -5.36 -9.70 1.75
C SER A 79 -4.50 -10.90 2.12
N VAL A 80 -3.74 -11.45 1.16
CA VAL A 80 -2.80 -12.56 1.39
C VAL A 80 -1.73 -12.18 2.44
N ARG A 81 -1.15 -10.98 2.34
CA ARG A 81 -0.18 -10.50 3.35
C ARG A 81 -0.80 -10.37 4.74
N LYS A 82 -2.06 -9.91 4.84
CA LYS A 82 -2.78 -9.79 6.12
C LYS A 82 -3.07 -11.17 6.71
N GLU A 83 -3.48 -12.13 5.88
CA GLU A 83 -3.72 -13.50 6.30
C GLU A 83 -2.45 -14.16 6.82
N HIS A 84 -1.34 -14.07 6.09
CA HIS A 84 -0.04 -14.58 6.53
C HIS A 84 0.39 -13.97 7.88
N ARG A 85 0.20 -12.64 8.05
CA ARG A 85 0.45 -11.96 9.34
C ARG A 85 -0.46 -12.48 10.46
N ASN A 86 -1.74 -12.70 10.17
CA ASN A 86 -2.69 -13.19 11.17
C ASN A 86 -2.36 -14.63 11.59
N HIS A 87 -2.02 -15.49 10.63
CA HIS A 87 -1.60 -16.86 10.90
C HIS A 87 -0.35 -16.90 11.78
N HIS A 88 0.67 -16.08 11.48
CA HIS A 88 1.87 -15.96 12.30
C HIS A 88 1.54 -15.50 13.73
N HIS A 89 0.66 -14.50 13.89
CA HIS A 89 0.26 -14.02 15.21
C HIS A 89 -0.49 -15.09 16.02
N HIS A 90 -1.39 -15.83 15.37
CA HIS A 90 -2.13 -16.92 15.99
C HIS A 90 -1.21 -18.07 16.44
N HIS A 91 -0.26 -18.48 15.59
CA HIS A 91 0.74 -19.51 15.94
C HIS A 91 1.60 -19.11 17.14
N HIS A 92 2.09 -17.86 17.17
CA HIS A 92 2.86 -17.35 18.32
C HIS A 92 2.02 -17.35 19.62
N ARG A 93 0.72 -17.03 19.53
CA ARG A 93 -0.17 -17.05 20.70
C ARG A 93 -0.41 -18.47 21.22
N HIS A 94 -0.51 -19.46 20.34
CA HIS A 94 -0.62 -20.87 20.74
C HIS A 94 0.66 -21.39 21.42
N HIS A 95 1.85 -21.05 20.90
CA HIS A 95 3.13 -21.43 21.54
C HIS A 95 3.28 -20.79 22.93
N HIS A 96 2.80 -19.55 23.12
CA HIS A 96 2.83 -18.88 24.42
C HIS A 96 1.77 -19.39 25.42
N GLN A 97 0.75 -20.11 24.93
CA GLN A 97 -0.30 -20.76 25.74
C GLN A 97 0.02 -22.23 26.03
N GLN A 98 1.06 -22.80 25.43
CA GLN A 98 1.52 -24.14 25.75
C GLN A 98 2.15 -24.10 27.15
N PRO A 99 1.67 -24.89 28.13
CA PRO A 99 2.30 -24.93 29.44
C PRO A 99 3.73 -25.41 29.25
N GLN A 100 4.69 -24.57 29.59
CA GLN A 100 6.10 -24.94 29.57
C GLN A 100 6.26 -26.23 30.37
N PRO A 101 6.94 -27.27 29.87
CA PRO A 101 7.30 -28.41 30.69
C PRO A 101 8.14 -27.85 31.84
N ARG A 102 7.56 -27.83 33.05
CA ARG A 102 8.35 -27.51 34.25
C ARG A 102 9.54 -28.46 34.24
N PRO A 103 10.78 -27.97 34.33
CA PRO A 103 11.90 -28.88 34.53
C PRO A 103 11.57 -29.70 35.77
N ALA A 104 11.54 -31.02 35.61
CA ALA A 104 11.39 -31.92 36.74
C ALA A 104 12.52 -31.56 37.70
N ILE A 105 12.18 -30.96 38.83
CA ILE A 105 13.15 -30.81 39.90
C ILE A 105 13.60 -32.22 40.24
N ASP A 106 14.88 -32.49 40.04
CA ASP A 106 15.47 -33.79 40.27
C ASP A 106 15.09 -34.23 41.69
N ALA A 107 14.44 -35.39 41.81
CA ALA A 107 14.14 -35.98 43.09
C ALA A 107 15.48 -36.19 43.81
N ASN A 108 15.72 -35.41 44.87
CA ASN A 108 16.86 -35.62 45.76
C ASN A 108 16.82 -37.07 46.26
N PRO A 109 17.84 -37.91 46.02
CA PRO A 109 17.81 -39.33 46.39
C PRO A 109 17.90 -39.59 47.90
N TRP A 110 18.16 -38.58 48.72
CA TRP A 110 18.30 -38.72 50.18
C TRP A 110 17.28 -37.83 50.89
N GLY A 111 16.04 -38.30 50.91
CA GLY A 111 14.94 -37.66 51.61
C GLY A 111 15.17 -37.64 53.13
N THR A 112 15.35 -36.45 53.70
CA THR A 112 15.12 -36.24 55.13
C THR A 112 14.04 -35.18 55.28
N ALA A 113 12.80 -35.63 55.47
CA ALA A 113 11.68 -34.77 55.77
C ALA A 113 11.77 -34.27 57.22
N ARG A 114 11.95 -32.96 57.43
CA ARG A 114 11.45 -32.24 58.62
C ARG A 114 11.32 -30.74 58.29
N GLY A 115 10.09 -30.29 58.06
CA GLY A 115 9.76 -28.87 58.18
C GLY A 115 9.34 -28.54 59.62
N PRO A 116 9.28 -27.25 59.98
CA PRO A 116 8.25 -26.76 60.86
C PRO A 116 7.33 -25.79 60.12
N ALA A 117 6.04 -25.95 60.40
CA ALA A 117 4.96 -25.11 59.90
C ALA A 117 5.10 -23.67 60.40
N LEU A 118 5.45 -22.74 59.51
CA LEU A 118 5.32 -21.30 59.78
C LEU A 118 3.99 -20.81 59.23
N ARG A 119 2.99 -20.94 60.11
CA ARG A 119 1.77 -20.15 60.26
C ARG A 119 1.77 -18.85 59.45
N TRP A 120 1.06 -18.83 58.32
CA TRP A 120 0.74 -17.60 57.60
C TRP A 120 -0.15 -16.72 58.48
N LYS A 121 0.37 -15.56 58.88
CA LYS A 121 -0.43 -14.48 59.48
C LYS A 121 -1.17 -13.75 58.35
N PRO A 122 -2.44 -13.34 58.51
CA PRO A 122 -3.09 -12.52 57.50
C PRO A 122 -2.49 -11.11 57.56
N PHE A 123 -1.87 -10.67 56.48
CA PHE A 123 -1.40 -9.29 56.36
C PHE A 123 -2.58 -8.43 55.90
N VAL A 124 -3.09 -7.62 56.83
CA VAL A 124 -4.05 -6.54 56.58
C VAL A 124 -3.41 -5.54 55.61
N SER A 125 -4.04 -5.32 54.46
CA SER A 125 -3.64 -4.29 53.50
C SER A 125 -3.98 -2.88 54.02
N PRO A 126 -3.03 -1.92 54.04
CA PRO A 126 -3.35 -0.51 54.14
C PRO A 126 -3.62 0.06 52.74
N LYS A 127 -4.79 0.68 52.57
CA LYS A 127 -5.08 1.61 51.48
C LYS A 127 -4.22 2.87 51.60
N LEU A 128 -3.65 3.34 50.49
CA LEU A 128 -3.22 4.74 50.24
C LEU A 128 -3.14 4.89 48.71
N LEU A 129 -4.12 5.51 48.02
CA LEU A 129 -4.45 6.94 47.90
C LEU A 129 -3.48 7.70 46.97
N GLY A 130 -4.03 8.21 45.86
CA GLY A 130 -3.42 9.16 44.91
C GLY A 130 -3.34 8.58 43.49
N GLY A 131 -4.01 9.03 42.44
CA GLY A 131 -4.71 10.30 42.19
C GLY A 131 -4.06 10.98 40.97
N PHE A 132 -4.56 10.71 39.75
CA PHE A 132 -4.35 11.58 38.58
C PHE A 132 -5.64 11.63 37.77
N GLY A 133 -6.17 12.84 37.65
CA GLY A 133 -7.38 13.15 36.92
C GLY A 133 -7.19 13.07 35.41
N GLY A 134 -8.28 12.74 34.73
CA GLY A 134 -8.39 12.79 33.28
C GLY A 134 -9.88 12.82 32.93
N HIS A 135 -10.46 14.01 32.99
CA HIS A 135 -11.83 14.28 32.56
C HIS A 135 -11.87 14.19 31.03
N GLN A 136 -12.31 13.06 30.48
CA GLN A 136 -12.67 12.94 29.07
C GLN A 136 -14.18 13.02 28.96
N GLY A 137 -14.68 14.23 28.72
CA GLY A 137 -16.06 14.45 28.29
C GLY A 137 -16.30 13.88 26.88
N PRO A 138 -17.56 13.60 26.50
CA PRO A 138 -17.88 13.00 25.22
C PRO A 138 -17.63 13.97 24.05
N ILE A 139 -17.07 13.42 22.97
CA ILE A 139 -16.83 14.07 21.69
C ILE A 139 -18.19 14.28 20.98
N PRO A 140 -18.55 15.50 20.54
CA PRO A 140 -19.77 15.70 19.76
C PRO A 140 -19.60 15.16 18.33
N LEU A 141 -20.59 14.40 17.86
CA LEU A 141 -20.70 13.94 16.47
C LEU A 141 -21.19 15.08 15.55
N PRO A 142 -20.70 15.17 14.30
CA PRO A 142 -21.27 16.09 13.32
C PRO A 142 -22.62 15.56 12.83
N SER A 143 -23.68 16.30 13.15
CA SER A 143 -25.02 16.06 12.62
C SER A 143 -25.07 16.55 11.17
N TYR A 144 -25.13 15.61 10.22
CA TYR A 144 -25.43 15.89 8.83
C TYR A 144 -26.93 16.22 8.73
N LYS A 145 -27.26 17.40 8.20
CA LYS A 145 -28.63 17.73 7.77
C LYS A 145 -28.71 17.56 6.26
N ILE A 146 -29.78 16.89 5.83
CA ILE A 146 -30.29 16.80 4.46
C ILE A 146 -30.78 18.18 4.02
#